data_AF-A0A925TQ05-F1
#
_entry.id   AF-A0A925TQ05-F1
#
_cell.length_a   1.000
_cell.length_b   1.000
_cell.length_c   1.000
_cell.angle_alpha   90.00
_cell.angle_beta   90.00
_cell.angle_gamma   90.00
#
_symmetry.space_group_name_H-M   'P 1'
#
loop_
_entity.id
_entity.type
_entity.pdbx_description
1 polymer ?
#
loop_
_entity_poly.entity_id
_entity_poly.type
_entity_poly.pdbx_seq_one_letter_code
_entity_poly.pdbx_strand_id
1 'polypeptide(L)' 'MFLIDDLLGMPAAGLLAVFEAIDERVNLEINDVGSLQQKLMDLQLRLEMEEISEAEYAQSEAALLALIDRARLLNEAR' A
#
# COMPACT_ATOMS: atom_id res chain seq x y z
N MET A 1 -6.80 12.61 5.59
CA MET A 1 -6.05 13.65 4.85
C MET A 1 -4.57 13.27 4.77
N PHE A 2 -4.24 12.14 4.14
CA PHE A 2 -2.86 11.69 4.03
C PHE A 2 -2.67 10.93 2.71
N LEU A 3 -1.66 11.33 1.94
CA LEU A 3 -1.17 10.76 0.68
C LEU A 3 -2.14 10.76 -0.52
N ILE A 4 -3.34 10.20 -0.45
CA ILE A 4 -4.24 10.12 -1.63
C ILE A 4 -4.98 11.44 -1.91
N ASP A 5 -5.32 12.24 -0.90
CA ASP A 5 -5.92 13.57 -1.07
C ASP A 5 -5.02 14.53 -1.89
N ASP A 6 -3.70 14.45 -1.66
CA ASP A 6 -2.69 15.15 -2.47
C ASP A 6 -2.51 14.52 -3.86
N LEU A 7 -2.63 13.19 -3.98
CA LEU A 7 -2.48 12.45 -5.24
C LEU A 7 -3.68 12.59 -6.19
N LEU A 8 -4.90 12.65 -5.66
CA LEU A 8 -6.14 12.91 -6.42
C LEU A 8 -6.21 14.37 -6.90
N GLY A 9 -5.51 15.27 -6.22
CA GLY A 9 -5.27 16.65 -6.67
C GLY A 9 -4.18 16.79 -7.73
N MET A 10 -3.39 15.74 -8.01
CA MET A 10 -2.35 15.78 -9.04
C MET A 10 -2.94 15.63 -10.45
N PRO A 11 -2.35 16.29 -11.46
CA PRO A 11 -2.72 16.05 -12.86
C PRO A 11 -2.61 14.54 -13.17
N ALA A 12 -3.49 14.02 -14.02
CA ALA A 12 -3.59 12.57 -14.32
C ALA A 12 -2.24 11.91 -14.70
N ALA A 13 -1.29 12.67 -15.26
CA ALA A 13 0.07 12.21 -15.53
C ALA A 13 0.88 11.86 -14.27
N GLY A 14 0.66 12.56 -13.15
CA GLY A 14 1.29 12.27 -11.86
C GLY A 14 0.77 10.99 -11.21
N LEU A 15 -0.54 10.73 -11.32
CA LEU A 15 -1.14 9.46 -10.90
C LEU A 15 -0.56 8.27 -11.69
N LEU A 16 -0.52 8.38 -13.03
CA LEU A 16 0.06 7.35 -13.88
C LEU A 16 1.54 7.08 -13.57
N ALA A 17 2.33 8.12 -13.32
CA ALA A 17 3.74 7.97 -12.96
C ALA A 17 3.95 7.27 -11.61
N VAL A 18 3.07 7.50 -10.64
CA VAL A 18 3.12 6.79 -9.35
C VAL A 18 2.74 5.32 -9.52
N PHE A 19 1.70 5.03 -10.31
CA PHE A 19 1.34 3.65 -10.65
C PHE A 19 2.46 2.93 -11.41
N GLU A 20 3.03 3.54 -12.44
CA GLU A 20 4.17 2.99 -13.19
C GLU A 20 5.38 2.78 -12.28
N ALA A 21 5.74 3.74 -11.42
CA ALA A 21 6.89 3.59 -10.52
C ALA A 21 6.73 2.47 -9.48
N ILE A 22 5.48 2.14 -9.12
CA ILE A 22 5.18 1.01 -8.25
C ILE A 22 5.24 -0.29 -9.05
N ASP A 23 4.66 -0.33 -10.24
CA ASP A 23 4.64 -1.51 -11.10
C ASP A 23 6.05 -1.90 -11.59
N GLU A 24 6.89 -0.90 -11.87
CA GLU A 24 8.31 -1.09 -12.22
C GLU A 24 9.13 -1.61 -11.03
N ARG A 25 8.89 -1.08 -9.81
CA ARG A 25 9.57 -1.56 -8.59
C ARG A 25 9.14 -2.96 -8.19
N VAL A 26 7.86 -3.29 -8.37
CA VAL A 26 7.31 -4.63 -8.09
C VAL A 26 7.86 -5.67 -9.07
N ASN A 27 8.12 -5.30 -10.33
CA ASN A 27 8.72 -6.20 -11.32
C ASN A 27 10.23 -6.41 -11.13
N LEU A 28 10.94 -5.49 -10.47
CA LEU A 28 12.39 -5.57 -10.28
C LEU A 28 12.81 -6.28 -8.99
N GLU A 29 11.97 -6.28 -7.95
CA GLU A 29 12.18 -7.03 -6.71
C GLU A 29 10.87 -7.69 -6.27
N ILE A 30 10.74 -9.00 -6.47
CA ILE A 30 9.73 -9.81 -5.79
C ILE A 30 10.16 -9.95 -4.31
N ASN A 31 10.05 -8.86 -3.57
CA ASN A 31 10.28 -8.80 -2.12
C ASN A 31 8.95 -8.48 -1.44
N ASP A 32 8.70 -9.09 -0.26
CA ASP A 32 7.48 -8.97 0.56
C ASP A 32 6.95 -7.54 0.71
N VAL A 33 7.86 -6.55 0.66
CA VAL A 33 7.55 -5.12 0.80
C VAL A 33 6.75 -4.57 -0.38
N GLY A 34 7.03 -5.01 -1.62
CA GLY A 34 6.33 -4.52 -2.82
C GLY A 34 4.87 -4.97 -2.86
N SER A 35 4.61 -6.23 -2.48
CA SER A 35 3.24 -6.75 -2.36
C SER A 35 2.44 -6.02 -1.29
N LEU A 36 3.09 -5.62 -0.20
CA LEU A 36 2.42 -4.94 0.90
C LEU A 36 2.06 -3.50 0.56
N GLN A 37 2.94 -2.77 -0.12
CA GLN A 37 2.66 -1.40 -0.54
C GLN A 37 1.45 -1.35 -1.49
N GLN A 38 1.30 -2.35 -2.37
CA GLN A 38 0.11 -2.51 -3.20
C GLN A 38 -1.16 -2.78 -2.37
N LYS A 39 -1.09 -3.66 -1.36
CA LYS A 39 -2.25 -3.98 -0.49
C LYS A 39 -2.70 -2.79 0.36
N LEU A 40 -1.76 -1.98 0.85
CA LEU A 40 -2.08 -0.74 1.58
C LEU A 40 -2.72 0.30 0.66
N MET A 41 -2.24 0.41 -0.58
CA MET A 41 -2.84 1.28 -1.59
C MET A 41 -4.29 0.90 -1.90
N ASP A 42 -4.53 -0.41 -2.10
CA ASP A 42 -5.87 -0.94 -2.37
C ASP A 42 -6.83 -0.67 -1.20
N LEU A 43 -6.37 -0.86 0.04
CA LEU A 43 -7.14 -0.49 1.24
C LEU A 43 -7.48 1.00 1.29
N GLN A 44 -6.51 1.87 0.96
CA GLN A 44 -6.75 3.31 0.94
C GLN A 44 -7.78 3.69 -0.13
N LEU A 45 -7.67 3.12 -1.34
CA LEU A 45 -8.63 3.36 -2.41
C LEU A 45 -10.06 2.98 -1.99
N ARG A 46 -10.22 1.82 -1.35
CA ARG A 46 -11.52 1.33 -0.86
C ARG A 46 -12.10 2.20 0.25
N LEU A 47 -11.26 2.76 1.12
CA LEU A 47 -11.70 3.73 2.14
C LEU A 47 -12.23 5.01 1.49
N GLU A 48 -11.49 5.56 0.52
CA GLU A 48 -11.87 6.79 -0.19
C GLU A 48 -13.14 6.63 -1.04
N MET A 49 -13.35 5.43 -1.59
CA MET A 49 -14.59 5.09 -2.31
C MET A 49 -15.77 4.77 -1.37
N GLU A 50 -15.60 4.97 -0.05
CA GLU A 50 -16.58 4.64 0.99
C GLU A 50 -17.01 3.16 0.98
N GLU A 51 -16.20 2.27 0.39
CA GLU A 51 -16.44 0.83 0.36
C GLU A 51 -16.10 0.14 1.68
N ILE A 52 -15.22 0.75 2.48
CA ILE A 52 -14.89 0.34 3.84
C ILE A 52 -14.90 1.55 4.77
N SER A 53 -15.19 1.31 6.03
CA SER A 53 -15.10 2.34 7.09
C SER A 53 -13.66 2.56 7.54
N GLU A 54 -13.39 3.71 8.17
CA GLU A 54 -12.09 3.99 8.81
C GLU A 54 -11.69 2.92 9.84
N ALA A 55 -12.67 2.36 10.55
CA ALA A 55 -12.43 1.29 11.53
C ALA A 55 -11.98 -0.02 10.85
N GLU A 56 -12.56 -0.36 9.70
CA GLU A 56 -12.16 -1.52 8.90
C GLU A 56 -10.80 -1.32 8.23
N TYR A 57 -10.53 -0.11 7.76
CA TYR A 57 -9.23 0.29 7.26
C TYR A 57 -8.15 0.09 8.33
N ALA A 58 -8.33 0.68 9.53
CA ALA A 58 -7.35 0.61 10.61
C ALA A 58 -7.08 -0.83 11.06
N GLN A 59 -8.11 -1.68 11.10
CA GLN A 59 -7.95 -3.11 11.40
C GLN A 59 -7.12 -3.84 10.33
N SER A 60 -7.41 -3.56 9.07
CA SER A 60 -6.75 -4.21 7.93
C SER A 60 -5.31 -3.75 7.77
N GLU A 61 -5.04 -2.47 7.98
CA GLU A 61 -3.68 -1.90 8.01
C GLU A 61 -2.85 -2.54 9.13
N ALA A 62 -3.37 -2.62 10.35
CA ALA A 62 -2.69 -3.25 11.48
C ALA A 62 -2.38 -4.73 11.20
N ALA A 63 -3.28 -5.47 10.55
CA ALA A 63 -3.08 -6.86 10.19
C ALA A 63 -1.97 -7.03 9.13
N LEU A 64 -1.91 -6.13 8.14
CA LEU A 64 -0.84 -6.11 7.14
C LEU A 64 0.52 -5.79 7.76
N LEU A 65 0.58 -4.80 8.65
CA LEU A 65 1.82 -4.43 9.35
C LEU A 65 2.32 -5.56 10.25
N ALA A 66 1.42 -6.27 10.95
CA ALA A 66 1.79 -7.42 11.77
C ALA A 66 2.37 -8.59 10.94
N LEU A 67 1.91 -8.77 9.70
CA LEU A 67 2.51 -9.74 8.78
C LEU A 67 3.95 -9.37 8.41
N ILE A 68 4.26 -8.08 8.24
CA ILE A 68 5.63 -7.60 7.97
C ILE A 68 6.54 -7.90 9.15
N ASP A 69 6.11 -7.53 10.35
CA ASP A 69 6.94 -7.73 11.54
C ASP A 69 7.30 -9.21 11.69
N ARG A 70 6.34 -10.09 11.40
CA ARG A 70 6.58 -11.53 11.39
C ARG A 70 7.51 -12.00 10.27
N ALA A 71 7.34 -11.49 9.05
CA ALA A 71 8.20 -11.85 7.92
C ALA A 71 9.65 -11.35 8.12
N ARG A 72 9.82 -10.15 8.68
CA ARG A 72 11.12 -9.55 8.99
C ARG A 72 11.87 -10.34 10.06
N LEU A 73 11.18 -10.71 11.15
CA LEU A 73 11.75 -11.57 12.20
C LEU A 73 12.20 -12.95 11.67
N LEU A 74 11.47 -13.52 10.71
CA LEU A 74 11.83 -14.81 10.09
C LEU A 74 13.05 -14.71 9.17
N ASN A 75 13.22 -13.59 8.47
CA ASN A 75 14.37 -13.35 7.59
C ASN A 75 15.64 -13.00 8.37
N GLU A 76 15.54 -12.33 9.52
CA GLU A 76 16.68 -12.03 10.40
C GLU A 76 17.17 -13.24 11.21
N ALA A 77 16.36 -14.30 11.34
CA ALA A 77 16.71 -15.54 12.04
C ALA A 77 17.43 -16.59 11.16
N ARG A 78 17.69 -16.28 9.88
CA ARG A 78 18.39 -17.12 8.91
C ARG A 78 19.83 -16.66 8.68
#